data_AF-X1UEE7-F1
#
_entry.id   AF-X1UEE7-F1
#
_cell.length_a   1.000
_cell.length_b   1.000
_cell.length_c   1.000
_cell.angle_alpha   90.00
_cell.angle_beta   90.00
_cell.angle_gamma   90.00
#
_symmetry.space_group_name_H-M   'P 1'
#
loop_
_entity.id
_entity.type
_entity.pdbx_description
1 polymer ?
#
loop_
_entity_poly.entity_id
_entity_poly.type
_entity_poly.pdbx_seq_one_letter_code
_entity_poly.pdbx_strand_id
1 'polypeptide(L)'
;WTDTFSKYVKDDFTECLRLFECLYEASDPKDKKELGKLIEMVISLSEADLSIEWTGNNFRPVGAKLLDETLVNEPLSWLSDMRYGQVLEPFQKGLSHYIEAKQRPERLADTITDVYEALEAMAKIVTGKDKDLSANRELFISKLGLSTYYKRMLKDYIEYANEYRHAVEPSEERKQPSPNEVEAFIYINRNIKAIVKVLLGQFTLAPFSPIYIIRLLFPNQ
;
A
#
# COMPACT_ATOMS: atom_id res chain seq x y z
N TRP A 1 8.35 -3.17 -42.38
CA TRP A 1 7.62 -3.25 -41.10
C TRP A 1 8.27 -2.41 -40.00
N THR A 2 9.60 -2.29 -39.94
CA THR A 2 10.32 -1.53 -38.89
C THR A 2 10.15 -0.01 -38.98
N ASP A 3 10.18 0.60 -40.18
CA ASP A 3 10.05 2.07 -40.34
C ASP A 3 8.64 2.62 -40.12
N THR A 4 7.64 1.73 -40.10
CA THR A 4 6.23 2.10 -40.04
C THR A 4 5.76 2.15 -38.61
N PHE A 5 6.14 1.17 -37.78
CA PHE A 5 5.73 1.05 -36.38
C PHE A 5 6.25 2.18 -35.48
N SER A 6 7.54 2.54 -35.61
CA SER A 6 8.16 3.62 -34.82
C SER A 6 7.51 4.98 -35.07
N LYS A 7 6.96 5.23 -36.26
CA LYS A 7 6.24 6.46 -36.60
C LYS A 7 4.88 6.60 -35.91
N TYR A 8 4.20 5.49 -35.61
CA TYR A 8 2.89 5.51 -34.94
C TYR A 8 3.00 5.60 -33.42
N VAL A 9 4.11 5.11 -32.88
CA VAL A 9 4.27 4.87 -31.45
C VAL A 9 4.89 6.05 -30.68
N LYS A 10 5.51 7.01 -31.39
CA LYS A 10 5.96 8.34 -30.91
C LYS A 10 6.18 8.47 -29.39
N ASP A 11 7.26 7.92 -28.85
CA ASP A 11 7.69 8.04 -27.44
C ASP A 11 6.59 7.89 -26.35
N ASP A 12 5.39 7.39 -26.69
CA ASP A 12 4.24 7.27 -25.81
C ASP A 12 4.04 5.81 -25.49
N PHE A 13 4.66 5.41 -24.37
CA PHE A 13 4.61 4.05 -23.86
C PHE A 13 3.17 3.55 -23.70
N THR A 14 2.24 4.41 -23.28
CA THR A 14 0.85 4.00 -23.05
C THR A 14 0.14 3.68 -24.38
N GLU A 15 0.38 4.50 -25.40
CA GLU A 15 -0.18 4.26 -26.72
C GLU A 15 0.43 3.02 -27.38
N CYS A 16 1.70 2.68 -27.10
CA CYS A 16 2.29 1.39 -27.49
C CYS A 16 1.45 0.22 -26.99
N LEU A 17 1.16 0.22 -25.68
CA LEU A 17 0.48 -0.89 -25.01
C LEU A 17 -0.93 -1.07 -25.58
N ARG A 18 -1.67 0.02 -25.75
CA ARG A 18 -3.02 0.00 -26.36
C ARG A 18 -3.00 -0.54 -27.79
N LEU A 19 -1.97 -0.22 -28.56
CA LEU A 19 -1.83 -0.72 -29.93
C LEU A 19 -1.58 -2.23 -29.93
N PHE A 20 -0.78 -2.74 -29.00
CA PHE A 20 -0.59 -4.19 -28.82
C PHE A 20 -1.89 -4.89 -28.37
N GLU A 21 -2.68 -4.28 -27.49
CA GLU A 21 -4.00 -4.79 -27.10
C GLU A 21 -4.96 -4.86 -28.30
N CYS A 22 -5.04 -3.78 -29.08
CA CYS A 22 -5.86 -3.73 -30.29
C CYS A 22 -5.42 -4.79 -31.32
N LEU A 23 -4.11 -4.92 -31.54
CA LEU A 23 -3.55 -5.90 -32.46
C LEU A 23 -3.85 -7.33 -31.99
N TYR A 24 -3.70 -7.58 -30.69
CA TYR A 24 -4.04 -8.86 -30.10
C TYR A 24 -5.52 -9.17 -30.35
N GLU A 25 -6.42 -8.25 -30.04
CA GLU A 25 -7.86 -8.48 -30.20
C GLU A 25 -8.29 -8.74 -31.66
N ALA A 26 -7.67 -8.03 -32.61
CA ALA A 26 -7.93 -8.18 -34.04
C ALA A 26 -7.31 -9.44 -34.66
N SER A 27 -6.45 -10.16 -33.94
CA SER A 27 -5.75 -11.35 -34.44
C SER A 27 -6.61 -12.62 -34.38
N ASP A 28 -6.37 -13.56 -35.29
CA ASP A 28 -7.01 -14.87 -35.27
C ASP A 28 -6.55 -15.72 -34.07
N PRO A 29 -7.31 -16.75 -33.63
CA PRO A 29 -6.98 -17.51 -32.41
C PRO A 29 -5.58 -18.14 -32.38
N LYS A 30 -5.07 -18.54 -33.55
CA LYS A 30 -3.71 -19.08 -33.68
C LYS A 30 -2.67 -17.97 -33.42
N ASP A 31 -2.88 -16.81 -34.01
CA ASP A 31 -1.98 -15.67 -33.97
C ASP A 31 -2.04 -14.97 -32.60
N LYS A 32 -3.22 -14.92 -31.94
CA LYS A 32 -3.37 -14.50 -30.54
C LYS A 32 -2.43 -15.29 -29.63
N LYS A 33 -2.39 -16.61 -29.77
CA LYS A 33 -1.53 -17.45 -28.93
C LYS A 33 -0.04 -17.17 -29.16
N GLU A 34 0.37 -16.92 -30.40
CA GLU A 34 1.76 -16.60 -30.72
C GLU A 34 2.12 -15.18 -30.26
N LEU A 35 1.25 -14.20 -30.49
CA LEU A 35 1.41 -12.81 -30.09
C LEU A 35 1.45 -12.66 -28.56
N GLY A 36 0.57 -13.34 -27.83
CA GLY A 36 0.59 -13.32 -26.36
C GLY A 36 1.91 -13.82 -25.79
N LYS A 37 2.47 -14.90 -26.35
CA LYS A 37 3.80 -15.41 -25.97
C LYS A 37 4.91 -14.41 -26.28
N LEU A 38 4.83 -13.73 -27.43
CA LEU A 38 5.81 -12.72 -27.80
C LEU A 38 5.74 -11.52 -26.85
N ILE A 39 4.55 -11.07 -26.46
CA ILE A 39 4.36 -9.99 -25.49
C ILE A 39 4.97 -10.38 -24.14
N GLU A 40 4.63 -11.55 -23.61
CA GLU A 40 5.19 -12.07 -22.35
C GLU A 40 6.71 -12.18 -22.41
N MET A 41 7.25 -12.70 -23.52
CA MET A 41 8.69 -12.82 -23.75
C MET A 41 9.37 -11.45 -23.74
N VAL A 42 8.81 -10.45 -24.45
CA VAL A 42 9.38 -9.11 -24.51
C VAL A 42 9.37 -8.43 -23.13
N ILE A 43 8.28 -8.56 -22.37
CA ILE A 43 8.24 -8.07 -20.98
C ILE A 43 9.33 -8.74 -20.14
N SER A 44 9.50 -10.06 -20.27
CA SER A 44 10.49 -10.83 -19.49
C SER A 44 11.95 -10.53 -19.85
N LEU A 45 12.20 -10.09 -21.09
CA LEU A 45 13.54 -9.72 -21.58
C LEU A 45 13.89 -8.25 -21.33
N SER A 46 12.93 -7.45 -20.85
CA SER A 46 13.18 -6.05 -20.53
C SER A 46 14.19 -5.93 -19.39
N GLU A 47 15.26 -5.18 -19.60
CA GLU A 47 16.23 -4.85 -18.55
C GLU A 47 15.66 -3.86 -17.51
N ALA A 48 14.63 -3.10 -17.90
CA ALA A 48 13.91 -2.19 -17.04
C ALA A 48 12.63 -2.83 -16.49
N ASP A 49 12.33 -2.61 -15.21
CA ASP A 49 11.02 -2.92 -14.63
C ASP A 49 9.97 -1.98 -15.24
N LEU A 50 9.13 -2.53 -16.12
CA LEU A 50 8.07 -1.79 -16.79
C LEU A 50 6.82 -1.61 -15.91
N SER A 51 6.79 -2.23 -14.73
CA SER A 51 5.66 -2.22 -13.79
C SER A 51 4.32 -2.56 -14.46
N ILE A 52 4.35 -3.52 -15.40
CA ILE A 52 3.17 -4.02 -16.13
C ILE A 52 3.20 -5.54 -16.25
N GLU A 53 2.03 -6.15 -16.33
CA GLU A 53 1.82 -7.57 -16.64
C GLU A 53 0.86 -7.73 -17.80
N TRP A 54 1.11 -8.74 -18.63
CA TRP A 54 0.17 -9.20 -19.64
C TRP A 54 -0.74 -10.26 -19.03
N THR A 55 -2.06 -10.06 -19.11
CA THR A 55 -3.06 -11.01 -18.53
C THR A 55 -3.75 -11.88 -19.58
N GLY A 56 -3.14 -12.02 -20.76
CA GLY A 56 -3.71 -12.80 -21.87
C GLY A 56 -4.72 -12.04 -22.73
N ASN A 57 -4.99 -10.77 -22.42
CA ASN A 57 -5.81 -9.90 -23.27
C ASN A 57 -5.46 -8.41 -23.15
N ASN A 58 -5.04 -7.98 -21.95
CA ASN A 58 -4.67 -6.60 -21.71
C ASN A 58 -3.45 -6.48 -20.78
N PHE A 59 -2.77 -5.34 -20.88
CA PHE A 59 -1.73 -4.92 -19.95
C PHE A 59 -2.37 -4.36 -18.69
N ARG A 60 -1.81 -4.74 -17.54
CA ARG A 60 -2.21 -4.19 -16.24
C ARG A 60 -0.98 -3.65 -15.54
N PRO A 61 -1.07 -2.50 -14.84
CA PRO A 61 0.01 -2.08 -13.98
C PRO A 61 0.23 -3.14 -12.90
N VAL A 62 1.48 -3.60 -12.79
CA VAL A 62 1.94 -4.38 -11.66
C VAL A 62 2.39 -3.36 -10.65
N GLY A 63 1.52 -3.04 -9.68
CA GLY A 63 1.97 -2.44 -8.42
C GLY A 63 3.14 -3.27 -7.88
N ALA A 64 4.12 -2.63 -7.24
CA ALA A 64 5.39 -3.24 -6.86
C ALA A 64 5.19 -4.64 -6.24
N LYS A 65 5.27 -5.70 -7.04
CA LYS A 65 4.83 -7.06 -6.67
C LYS A 65 5.55 -7.59 -5.43
N LEU A 66 6.81 -7.17 -5.25
CA LEU A 66 7.61 -7.52 -4.08
C LEU A 66 7.10 -6.84 -2.80
N LEU A 67 6.61 -5.60 -2.93
CA LEU A 67 5.87 -4.92 -1.88
C LEU A 67 4.50 -5.59 -1.75
N ASP A 68 3.68 -5.74 -2.78
CA ASP A 68 2.30 -6.25 -2.65
C ASP A 68 2.19 -7.74 -2.24
N GLU A 69 3.07 -8.64 -2.64
CA GLU A 69 2.97 -10.06 -2.27
C GLU A 69 3.50 -10.32 -0.85
N THR A 70 4.64 -9.71 -0.49
CA THR A 70 5.21 -9.78 0.88
C THR A 70 4.46 -8.86 1.84
N LEU A 71 3.94 -7.74 1.34
CA LEU A 71 3.10 -6.83 2.09
C LEU A 71 1.67 -7.39 2.16
N VAL A 72 0.87 -7.48 1.11
CA VAL A 72 -0.56 -7.82 1.26
C VAL A 72 -0.81 -9.24 1.82
N ASN A 73 -0.03 -10.27 1.45
CA ASN A 73 -0.39 -11.66 1.77
C ASN A 73 0.26 -12.25 3.03
N GLU A 74 1.42 -11.76 3.47
CA GLU A 74 2.14 -12.29 4.64
C GLU A 74 1.70 -11.81 6.06
N PRO A 75 1.00 -10.66 6.28
CA PRO A 75 1.07 -9.95 7.56
C PRO A 75 -0.11 -10.09 8.50
N LEU A 76 -1.13 -10.89 8.24
CA LEU A 76 -2.22 -11.04 9.21
C LEU A 76 -2.02 -12.23 10.16
N SER A 77 -1.05 -13.10 9.87
CA SER A 77 -0.72 -14.25 10.71
C SER A 77 -0.35 -13.88 12.15
N TRP A 78 0.38 -12.78 12.37
CA TRP A 78 0.73 -12.32 13.73
C TRP A 78 -0.42 -11.61 14.44
N LEU A 79 -1.32 -10.98 13.69
CA LEU A 79 -2.57 -10.43 14.21
C LEU A 79 -3.58 -11.54 14.53
N SER A 80 -3.33 -12.76 14.05
CA SER A 80 -4.14 -13.94 14.37
C SER A 80 -3.91 -14.42 15.81
N ASP A 81 -2.89 -13.91 16.51
CA ASP A 81 -2.80 -14.03 17.96
C ASP A 81 -3.97 -13.26 18.58
N MET A 82 -4.80 -13.94 19.38
CA MET A 82 -6.01 -13.39 19.99
C MET A 82 -5.75 -12.07 20.74
N ARG A 83 -4.53 -11.85 21.24
CA ARG A 83 -4.15 -10.61 21.94
C ARG A 83 -4.22 -9.37 21.05
N TYR A 84 -4.16 -9.53 19.73
CA TYR A 84 -4.24 -8.44 18.76
C TYR A 84 -5.53 -8.47 17.93
N GLY A 85 -6.53 -9.28 18.29
CA GLY A 85 -7.80 -9.34 17.56
C GLY A 85 -8.47 -7.96 17.42
N GLN A 86 -8.39 -7.13 18.46
CA GLN A 86 -8.91 -5.76 18.47
C GLN A 86 -8.18 -4.80 17.50
N VAL A 87 -6.97 -5.15 17.06
CA VAL A 87 -6.24 -4.43 16.01
C VAL A 87 -6.57 -5.01 14.65
N LEU A 88 -6.68 -6.34 14.56
CA LEU A 88 -6.89 -7.07 13.31
C LEU A 88 -8.20 -6.69 12.64
N GLU A 89 -9.29 -6.71 13.40
CA GLU A 89 -10.64 -6.49 12.90
C GLU A 89 -10.80 -5.12 12.22
N PRO A 90 -10.49 -3.98 12.86
CA PRO A 90 -10.59 -2.68 12.20
C PRO A 90 -9.62 -2.55 11.03
N PHE A 91 -8.42 -3.14 11.11
CA PHE A 91 -7.47 -3.10 10.00
C PHE A 91 -7.98 -3.85 8.76
N GLN A 92 -8.52 -5.06 8.92
CA GLN A 92 -9.13 -5.83 7.82
C GLN A 92 -10.34 -5.12 7.22
N LYS A 93 -11.15 -4.50 8.07
CA LYS A 93 -12.30 -3.70 7.65
C LYS A 93 -11.86 -2.52 6.78
N GLY A 94 -10.83 -1.78 7.21
CA GLY A 94 -10.25 -0.69 6.42
C GLY A 94 -9.71 -1.15 5.08
N LEU A 95 -8.97 -2.27 5.03
CA LEU A 95 -8.51 -2.84 3.76
C LEU A 95 -9.67 -3.23 2.83
N SER A 96 -10.76 -3.75 3.39
CA SER A 96 -11.96 -4.10 2.62
C SER A 96 -12.61 -2.86 2.01
N HIS A 97 -12.74 -1.76 2.78
CA HIS A 97 -13.21 -0.48 2.28
C HIS A 97 -12.30 0.10 1.19
N TYR A 98 -10.98 -0.06 1.30
CA TYR A 98 -10.05 0.38 0.27
C TYR A 98 -10.26 -0.37 -1.06
N ILE A 99 -10.52 -1.68 -0.99
CA ILE A 99 -10.83 -2.49 -2.17
C ILE A 99 -12.18 -2.08 -2.78
N GLU A 100 -13.21 -1.88 -1.95
CA GLU A 100 -14.53 -1.38 -2.37
C GLU A 100 -14.44 0.01 -3.03
N ALA A 101 -13.49 0.83 -2.60
CA ALA A 101 -13.32 2.19 -3.09
C ALA A 101 -13.02 2.30 -4.59
N LYS A 102 -12.56 1.21 -5.22
CA LYS A 102 -12.41 1.13 -6.68
C LYS A 102 -13.73 1.37 -7.42
N GLN A 103 -14.85 0.99 -6.81
CA GLN A 103 -16.21 1.19 -7.35
C GLN A 103 -16.98 2.27 -6.59
N ARG A 104 -16.56 2.59 -5.37
CA ARG A 104 -17.24 3.48 -4.43
C ARG A 104 -16.25 4.44 -3.76
N PRO A 105 -15.77 5.48 -4.47
CA PRO A 105 -14.69 6.35 -3.98
C PRO A 105 -14.97 6.98 -2.60
N GLU A 106 -16.23 7.15 -2.21
CA GLU A 106 -16.64 7.63 -0.89
C GLU A 106 -16.12 6.77 0.28
N ARG A 107 -15.77 5.50 0.02
CA ARG A 107 -15.20 4.55 0.98
C ARG A 107 -13.74 4.82 1.35
N LEU A 108 -13.06 5.71 0.63
CA LEU A 108 -11.68 6.07 0.92
C LEU A 108 -11.55 6.74 2.30
N ALA A 109 -12.52 7.57 2.69
CA ALA A 109 -12.55 8.16 4.04
C ALA A 109 -12.84 7.11 5.14
N ASP A 110 -13.73 6.15 4.86
CA ASP A 110 -14.01 5.03 5.77
C ASP A 110 -12.74 4.19 6.01
N THR A 111 -11.92 4.01 4.96
CA THR A 111 -10.63 3.31 5.04
C THR A 111 -9.68 3.98 6.05
N ILE A 112 -9.51 5.31 5.96
CA ILE A 112 -8.65 6.06 6.90
C ILE A 112 -9.14 5.87 8.33
N THR A 113 -10.46 5.95 8.53
CA THR A 113 -11.09 5.81 9.85
C THR A 113 -10.82 4.44 10.46
N ASP A 114 -11.10 3.36 9.74
CA ASP A 114 -10.93 2.00 10.25
C ASP A 114 -9.43 1.65 10.45
N VAL A 115 -8.55 2.10 9.57
CA VAL A 115 -7.10 1.90 9.72
C VAL A 115 -6.57 2.69 10.93
N TYR A 116 -7.11 3.88 11.20
CA TYR A 116 -6.79 4.64 12.40
C TYR A 116 -7.29 3.96 13.68
N GLU A 117 -8.49 3.39 13.67
CA GLU A 117 -9.02 2.58 14.80
C GLU A 117 -8.08 1.43 15.16
N ALA A 118 -7.48 0.78 14.17
CA ALA A 118 -6.45 -0.25 14.41
C ALA A 118 -5.23 0.31 15.15
N LEU A 119 -4.79 1.53 14.82
CA LEU A 119 -3.70 2.21 15.53
C LEU A 119 -4.09 2.56 16.98
N GLU A 120 -5.34 2.96 17.22
CA GLU A 120 -5.82 3.22 18.57
C GLU A 120 -5.85 1.94 19.41
N ALA A 121 -6.38 0.85 18.87
CA ALA A 121 -6.35 -0.46 19.52
C ALA A 121 -4.90 -0.88 19.84
N MET A 122 -3.98 -0.67 18.92
CA MET A 122 -2.55 -0.93 19.15
C MET A 122 -2.00 -0.07 20.30
N ALA A 123 -2.35 1.21 20.35
CA ALA A 123 -1.92 2.09 21.42
C ALA A 123 -2.49 1.67 22.77
N LYS A 124 -3.73 1.19 22.84
CA LYS A 124 -4.31 0.63 24.08
C LYS A 124 -3.50 -0.58 24.56
N ILE A 125 -3.14 -1.49 23.66
CA ILE A 125 -2.33 -2.67 23.97
C ILE A 125 -0.93 -2.28 24.46
N VAL A 126 -0.23 -1.41 23.73
CA VAL A 126 1.15 -1.00 24.07
C VAL A 126 1.17 -0.20 25.37
N THR A 127 0.22 0.72 25.57
CA THR A 127 0.18 1.55 26.78
C THR A 127 -0.38 0.81 27.98
N GLY A 128 -1.21 -0.21 27.78
CA GLY A 128 -2.00 -0.86 28.83
C GLY A 128 -3.12 0.03 29.37
N LYS A 129 -3.53 1.06 28.60
CA LYS A 129 -4.57 2.02 29.00
C LYS A 129 -5.70 2.00 27.99
N ASP A 130 -6.91 1.77 28.48
CA ASP A 130 -8.13 1.88 27.66
C ASP A 130 -8.58 3.35 27.54
N LYS A 131 -7.80 4.13 26.79
CA LYS A 131 -8.15 5.49 26.38
C LYS A 131 -7.88 5.64 24.89
N ASP A 132 -8.54 6.62 24.27
CA ASP A 132 -8.34 6.92 22.86
C ASP A 132 -6.92 7.40 22.58
N LEU A 133 -6.49 7.28 21.32
CA LEU A 133 -5.11 7.59 20.95
C LEU A 133 -4.77 9.06 21.20
N SER A 134 -5.73 9.98 21.08
CA SER A 134 -5.54 11.40 21.43
C SER A 134 -5.08 11.59 22.88
N ALA A 135 -5.65 10.83 23.82
CA ALA A 135 -5.30 10.86 25.24
C ALA A 135 -4.07 10.01 25.59
N ASN A 136 -3.75 9.01 24.76
CA ASN A 136 -2.62 8.10 24.94
C ASN A 136 -1.39 8.44 24.08
N ARG A 137 -1.47 9.44 23.19
CA ARG A 137 -0.48 9.75 22.14
C ARG A 137 0.95 9.83 22.67
N GLU A 138 1.21 10.70 23.63
CA GLU A 138 2.59 10.88 24.13
C GLU A 138 3.10 9.65 24.90
N LEU A 139 2.22 8.94 25.62
CA LEU A 139 2.59 7.69 26.30
C LEU A 139 2.88 6.56 25.31
N PHE A 140 2.07 6.44 24.26
CA PHE A 140 2.27 5.50 23.17
C PHE A 140 3.60 5.79 22.48
N ILE A 141 3.81 7.03 22.03
CA ILE A 141 5.04 7.47 21.36
C ILE A 141 6.28 7.25 22.22
N SER A 142 6.21 7.52 23.53
CA SER A 142 7.34 7.30 24.44
C SER A 142 7.65 5.82 24.66
N LYS A 143 6.61 4.98 24.84
CA LYS A 143 6.80 3.51 24.91
C LYS A 143 7.36 2.93 23.62
N LEU A 144 7.10 3.58 22.48
CA LEU A 144 7.66 3.15 21.22
C LEU A 144 9.16 3.48 21.06
N GLY A 145 9.80 4.21 21.97
CA GLY A 145 11.25 4.48 21.88
C GLY A 145 11.71 5.11 20.55
N LEU A 146 10.82 5.78 19.82
CA LEU A 146 11.08 6.29 18.47
C LEU A 146 12.12 7.41 18.47
N SER A 147 12.89 7.50 17.39
CA SER A 147 13.71 8.70 17.11
C SER A 147 12.82 9.93 16.90
N THR A 148 13.35 11.13 17.13
CA THR A 148 12.60 12.40 16.99
C THR A 148 11.90 12.53 15.63
N TYR A 149 12.52 12.03 14.56
CA TYR A 149 11.95 12.07 13.22
C TYR A 149 10.71 11.17 13.10
N TYR A 150 10.78 9.92 13.53
CA TYR A 150 9.64 9.00 13.52
C TYR A 150 8.53 9.43 14.49
N LYS A 151 8.88 10.07 15.61
CA LYS A 151 7.89 10.70 16.50
C LYS A 151 7.08 11.75 15.76
N ARG A 152 7.73 12.62 15.00
CA ARG A 152 7.06 13.65 14.20
C ARG A 152 6.16 13.02 13.14
N MET A 153 6.68 12.08 12.36
CA MET A 153 5.86 11.37 11.35
C MET A 153 4.61 10.73 11.94
N LEU A 154 4.72 10.09 13.12
CA LEU A 154 3.56 9.49 13.78
C LEU A 154 2.57 10.56 14.29
N LYS A 155 3.04 11.72 14.74
CA LYS A 155 2.17 12.84 15.13
C LYS A 155 1.42 13.39 13.92
N ASP A 156 2.12 13.63 12.82
CA ASP A 156 1.54 14.11 11.56
C ASP A 156 0.52 13.09 11.01
N TYR A 157 0.84 11.80 11.12
CA TYR A 157 -0.07 10.71 10.74
C TYR A 157 -1.36 10.70 11.55
N ILE A 158 -1.26 10.87 12.88
CA ILE A 158 -2.42 10.96 13.77
C ILE A 158 -3.25 12.20 13.46
N GLU A 159 -2.60 13.33 13.19
CA GLU A 159 -3.27 14.58 12.85
C GLU A 159 -4.03 14.45 11.53
N TYR A 160 -3.40 13.89 10.49
CA TYR A 160 -4.05 13.59 9.23
C TYR A 160 -5.31 12.72 9.42
N ALA A 161 -5.22 11.64 10.20
CA ALA A 161 -6.36 10.76 10.43
C ALA A 161 -7.55 11.47 11.12
N ASN A 162 -7.25 12.38 12.05
CA ASN A 162 -8.29 13.13 12.75
C ASN A 162 -9.06 14.08 11.83
N GLU A 163 -8.46 14.57 10.73
CA GLU A 163 -9.18 15.37 9.71
C GLU A 163 -10.38 14.62 9.12
N TYR A 164 -10.30 13.29 9.02
CA TYR A 164 -11.35 12.45 8.41
C TYR A 164 -12.29 11.80 9.43
N ARG A 165 -11.87 11.72 10.70
CA ARG A 165 -12.65 11.09 11.77
C ARG A 165 -13.72 12.01 12.36
N HIS A 166 -13.47 13.32 12.40
CA HIS A 166 -14.43 14.26 12.96
C HIS A 166 -15.65 14.39 12.05
N ALA A 167 -16.84 14.44 12.65
CA ALA A 167 -18.04 14.80 11.92
C ALA A 167 -17.85 16.22 11.39
N VAL A 168 -17.93 16.36 10.08
CA VAL A 168 -17.89 17.66 9.42
C VAL A 168 -19.18 18.39 9.79
N GLU A 169 -19.11 19.70 10.07
CA GLU A 169 -20.32 20.47 10.34
C GLU A 169 -21.29 20.34 9.15
N PRO A 170 -22.62 20.36 9.37
CA PRO A 170 -23.61 20.13 8.31
C PRO A 170 -23.47 21.02 7.06
N SER A 171 -22.72 22.12 7.17
CA SER A 171 -22.44 23.09 6.11
C SER A 171 -21.15 22.87 5.33
N GLU A 172 -20.29 21.93 5.73
CA GLU A 172 -19.00 21.69 5.10
C GLU A 172 -18.99 20.35 4.34
N GLU A 173 -18.42 20.36 3.13
CA GLU A 173 -18.23 19.13 2.36
C GLU A 173 -17.10 18.30 2.97
N ARG A 174 -17.35 16.99 3.17
CA ARG A 174 -16.29 16.06 3.57
C ARG A 174 -15.19 16.05 2.51
N LYS A 175 -13.99 16.49 2.91
CA LYS A 175 -12.78 16.37 2.10
C LYS A 175 -12.60 14.90 1.72
N GLN A 176 -12.61 14.60 0.43
CA GLN A 176 -12.38 13.25 -0.07
C GLN A 176 -10.88 13.03 -0.26
N PRO A 177 -10.28 12.03 0.39
CA PRO A 177 -8.88 11.70 0.15
C PRO A 177 -8.73 11.04 -1.22
N SER A 178 -7.57 11.22 -1.84
CA SER A 178 -7.23 10.52 -3.08
C SER A 178 -6.83 9.06 -2.80
N PRO A 179 -6.99 8.14 -3.77
CA PRO A 179 -6.58 6.74 -3.61
C PRO A 179 -5.11 6.58 -3.18
N ASN A 180 -4.22 7.40 -3.73
CA ASN A 180 -2.78 7.35 -3.43
C ASN A 180 -2.48 7.79 -1.99
N GLU A 181 -3.20 8.79 -1.48
CA GLU A 181 -3.05 9.24 -0.08
C GLU A 181 -3.51 8.14 0.89
N VAL A 182 -4.64 7.49 0.59
CA VAL A 182 -5.15 6.39 1.42
C VAL A 182 -4.22 5.18 1.38
N GLU A 183 -3.67 4.87 0.21
CA GLU A 183 -2.69 3.79 0.07
C GLU A 183 -1.44 4.06 0.92
N ALA A 184 -0.87 5.27 0.81
CA ALA A 184 0.25 5.70 1.62
C ALA A 184 -0.07 5.63 3.13
N PHE A 185 -1.30 6.01 3.51
CA PHE A 185 -1.77 5.94 4.90
C PHE A 185 -1.84 4.49 5.44
N ILE A 186 -2.29 3.54 4.62
CA ILE A 186 -2.27 2.10 4.96
C ILE A 186 -0.82 1.62 5.16
N TYR A 187 0.10 1.99 4.26
CA TYR A 187 1.49 1.58 4.35
C TYR A 187 2.20 2.10 5.61
N ILE A 188 1.94 3.34 6.02
CA ILE A 188 2.55 3.91 7.23
C ILE A 188 2.05 3.19 8.48
N ASN A 189 0.74 2.93 8.61
CA ASN A 189 0.17 2.20 9.75
C ASN A 189 0.84 0.84 9.92
N ARG A 190 1.03 0.18 8.79
CA ARG A 190 1.67 -1.12 8.72
C ARG A 190 3.15 -1.06 9.10
N ASN A 191 3.89 0.02 8.85
CA ASN A 191 5.27 0.13 9.30
C ASN A 191 5.39 0.35 10.83
N ILE A 192 4.37 0.92 11.47
CA ILE A 192 4.31 1.03 12.94
C ILE A 192 4.36 -0.38 13.58
N LYS A 193 3.84 -1.43 12.93
CA LYS A 193 4.00 -2.86 13.32
C LYS A 193 5.47 -3.27 13.46
N ALA A 194 6.31 -2.97 12.47
CA ALA A 194 7.71 -3.40 12.47
C ALA A 194 8.43 -2.80 13.68
N ILE A 195 8.09 -1.56 13.99
CA ILE A 195 8.64 -0.84 15.13
C ILE A 195 8.12 -1.44 16.45
N VAL A 196 6.81 -1.65 16.61
CA VAL A 196 6.21 -2.26 17.82
C VAL A 196 6.79 -3.66 18.10
N LYS A 197 6.99 -4.49 17.08
CA LYS A 197 7.57 -5.84 17.26
C LYS A 197 9.01 -5.84 17.76
N VAL A 198 9.83 -4.90 17.28
CA VAL A 198 11.21 -4.73 17.75
C VAL A 198 11.22 -4.30 19.23
N LEU A 199 10.26 -3.47 19.63
CA LEU A 199 10.22 -2.86 20.96
C LEU A 199 9.56 -3.74 22.03
N LEU A 200 8.59 -4.57 21.66
CA LEU A 200 7.97 -5.55 22.54
C LEU A 200 8.82 -6.83 22.69
N GLY A 201 10.06 -6.84 22.17
CA GLY A 201 11.01 -7.94 22.37
C GLY A 201 10.60 -9.26 21.69
N GLN A 202 9.67 -9.22 20.73
CA GLN A 202 9.17 -10.42 20.05
C GLN A 202 10.04 -10.88 18.86
N PHE A 203 11.20 -10.25 18.67
CA PHE A 203 12.32 -10.82 17.93
C PHE A 203 13.60 -10.70 18.76
N THR A 204 14.27 -11.83 18.98
CA THR A 204 15.74 -11.85 18.99
C THR A 204 16.20 -11.61 17.56
N LEU A 205 16.30 -10.35 17.16
CA LEU A 205 16.96 -10.01 15.91
C LEU A 205 18.47 -10.28 16.11
N ALA A 206 19.00 -11.32 15.45
CA ALA A 206 20.38 -11.26 14.99
C ALA A 206 20.58 -9.90 14.31
N PRO A 207 21.72 -9.21 14.51
CA PRO A 207 21.82 -7.76 14.38
C PRO A 207 21.38 -7.30 12.99
N PHE A 208 20.20 -6.69 12.90
CA PHE A 208 19.77 -5.98 11.71
C PHE A 208 20.60 -4.70 11.64
N SER A 209 21.61 -4.74 10.78
CA SER A 209 22.42 -3.57 10.46
C SER A 209 21.51 -2.45 9.93
N PRO A 210 21.64 -1.20 10.43
CA PRO A 210 20.89 -0.03 9.96
C PRO A 210 20.95 0.21 8.44
N ILE A 211 21.92 -0.42 7.76
CA ILE A 211 22.14 -0.35 6.32
C ILE A 211 20.95 -0.91 5.51
N TYR A 212 20.20 -1.90 6.04
CA TYR A 212 19.11 -2.53 5.28
C TYR A 212 17.86 -1.66 5.14
N ILE A 213 17.55 -0.80 6.12
CA ILE A 213 16.41 0.12 6.05
C ILE A 213 16.69 1.25 5.05
N ILE A 214 17.94 1.70 4.95
CA ILE A 214 18.35 2.75 4.01
C ILE A 214 18.31 2.22 2.56
N ARG A 215 18.75 0.97 2.34
CA ARG A 215 18.68 0.32 1.01
C ARG A 215 17.26 0.05 0.52
N LEU A 216 16.31 -0.16 1.44
CA LEU A 216 14.90 -0.39 1.11
C LEU A 216 14.14 0.91 0.77
N LEU A 217 14.60 2.05 1.28
CA LEU A 217 14.00 3.37 1.00
C LEU A 217 14.70 4.09 -0.16
N PHE A 218 15.94 3.74 -0.49
CA PHE A 218 16.71 4.31 -1.58
C PHE A 218 17.48 3.20 -2.33
N PRO A 219 16.83 2.49 -3.27
CA PRO A 219 17.44 1.32 -3.92
C PRO A 219 18.58 1.67 -4.91
N ASN A 220 18.74 2.95 -5.27
CA ASN A 220 19.72 3.42 -6.26
C ASN A 220 20.71 4.49 -5.71
N GLN A 221 21.18 4.32 -4.47
CA GLN A 221 22.39 5.00 -3.97
C GLN A 221 23.39 4.00 -3.40
#